data_AF-A0A8A3P0P4-F1
#
_entry.id   AF-A0A8A3P0P4-F1
#
_cell.length_a   1.000
_cell.length_b   1.000
_cell.length_c   1.000
_cell.angle_alpha   90.00
_cell.angle_beta   90.00
_cell.angle_gamma   90.00
#
_symmetry.space_group_name_H-M   'P 1'
#
loop_
_entity.id
_entity.type
_entity.pdbx_description
1 polymer ?
#
loop_
_entity_poly.entity_id
_entity_poly.type
_entity_poly.pdbx_seq_one_letter_code
_entity_poly.pdbx_strand_id
1 'polypeptide(L)'
;MFTVSFKKWILVAGGISTLTLGAPIHEDIENRSFIHERATDGLYTLYSGNGETNVGWPTEDQWVSDFNTMFEDSMDILKTGCSQYGLANNSDDEISDLKSAVQEVSSTTGIDPRFIFAVLTQESSGCVRVQTTVYSIANPGLMQSHEGTGSCNRDGVIQNPCPMGEMVQMITDGVAGTATGDGLKQCIAESGATDVSKYYKAARIYNSGSVAPGGNLGQGIATHCYATDIANRLTGWYEIHSPCDPNTVGSLDGSPVSPDGGSGGSGPVSSNTASPISSPTASPIASLTSSSTASSTPTTSPSTSTPTSPTNKISYTPGISCSSPGKWNCIDGNTYQQCSSGIWSVIRGLAAGTECTMGQGDTFDVHALPLAYKRRRQGYSNVETRGLVLGSGLKSSQAHGLTRDHSES
;
A
#
# COMPACT_ATOMS: atom_id res chain seq x y z
N MET A 1 43.20 26.51 70.47
CA MET A 1 41.87 26.52 69.82
C MET A 1 41.37 25.09 69.73
N PHE A 2 40.32 24.80 70.50
CA PHE A 2 39.53 23.54 70.56
C PHE A 2 38.76 23.36 69.22
N THR A 3 38.27 22.21 68.73
CA THR A 3 37.99 20.86 69.25
C THR A 3 37.66 19.92 68.06
N VAL A 4 37.91 18.63 68.25
CA VAL A 4 37.45 17.49 67.42
C VAL A 4 36.03 17.07 67.86
N SER A 5 35.16 16.56 66.97
CA SER A 5 34.27 15.43 67.31
C SER A 5 33.58 14.77 66.10
N PHE A 6 33.34 13.47 66.25
CA PHE A 6 32.85 12.46 65.30
C PHE A 6 31.36 12.14 65.54
N LYS A 7 30.69 11.62 64.49
CA LYS A 7 29.59 10.61 64.47
C LYS A 7 28.28 10.85 65.25
N LYS A 8 27.14 10.63 64.57
CA LYS A 8 26.29 9.44 64.79
C LYS A 8 25.14 9.31 63.78
N TRP A 9 24.86 8.06 63.41
CA TRP A 9 23.68 7.56 62.71
C TRP A 9 22.53 7.33 63.69
N ILE A 10 21.28 7.60 63.30
CA ILE A 10 20.07 6.94 63.83
C ILE A 10 19.05 6.75 62.69
N LEU A 11 18.58 5.52 62.55
CA LEU A 11 17.46 5.04 61.75
C LEU A 11 16.21 5.00 62.64
N VAL A 12 15.05 5.48 62.18
CA VAL A 12 13.74 5.15 62.78
C VAL A 12 12.73 4.89 61.67
N ALA A 13 12.09 3.72 61.75
CA ALA A 13 10.90 3.32 60.99
C ALA A 13 9.71 3.24 61.95
N GLY A 14 8.49 3.49 61.46
CA GLY A 14 7.24 3.18 62.17
C GLY A 14 5.99 3.83 61.56
N GLY A 15 5.06 3.01 61.05
CA GLY A 15 3.68 3.37 60.64
C GLY A 15 2.79 3.78 61.84
N ILE A 16 1.49 4.06 61.73
CA ILE A 16 0.38 3.34 61.07
C ILE A 16 -0.82 4.30 60.85
N SER A 17 -1.59 4.00 59.81
CA SER A 17 -2.93 4.41 59.34
C SER A 17 -3.95 5.14 60.25
N THR A 18 -4.72 6.06 59.64
CA THR A 18 -6.20 6.08 59.68
C THR A 18 -6.82 6.64 58.38
N LEU A 19 -7.83 5.92 57.90
CA LEU A 19 -8.74 6.23 56.79
C LEU A 19 -9.85 7.19 57.24
N THR A 20 -10.33 8.05 56.33
CA THR A 20 -11.77 8.37 56.22
C THR A 20 -12.13 8.64 54.75
N LEU A 21 -13.29 8.10 54.39
CA LEU A 21 -13.89 8.02 53.05
C LEU A 21 -14.45 9.37 52.58
N GLY A 22 -14.43 9.57 51.26
CA GLY A 22 -15.31 10.47 50.53
C GLY A 22 -15.39 10.06 49.07
N ALA A 23 -16.53 9.48 48.67
CA ALA A 23 -16.95 9.22 47.29
C ALA A 23 -18.44 9.62 47.19
N PRO A 24 -19.07 9.61 46.01
CA PRO A 24 -18.72 10.32 44.77
C PRO A 24 -19.93 11.16 44.27
N ILE A 25 -19.73 12.03 43.28
CA ILE A 25 -20.81 12.43 42.37
C ILE A 25 -20.30 12.39 40.92
N HIS A 26 -21.00 11.57 40.15
CA HIS A 26 -20.93 11.38 38.70
C HIS A 26 -21.61 12.57 38.00
N GLU A 27 -21.05 13.02 36.88
CA GLU A 27 -21.84 13.40 35.70
C GLU A 27 -21.03 13.07 34.44
N ASP A 28 -21.70 12.39 33.52
CA ASP A 28 -21.17 11.63 32.39
C ASP A 28 -20.87 12.52 31.18
N ILE A 29 -19.68 12.37 30.60
CA ILE A 29 -19.49 12.46 29.14
C ILE A 29 -18.62 11.28 28.73
N GLU A 30 -19.23 10.34 28.01
CA GLU A 30 -18.53 9.24 27.36
C GLU A 30 -17.50 9.78 26.37
N ASN A 31 -16.23 9.43 26.57
CA ASN A 31 -15.29 9.29 25.46
C ASN A 31 -14.62 7.93 25.57
N ARG A 32 -15.33 6.93 25.05
CA ARG A 32 -14.84 5.57 24.90
C ARG A 32 -13.78 5.55 23.79
N SER A 33 -12.63 4.97 24.13
CA SER A 33 -11.76 4.16 23.26
C SER A 33 -11.20 4.79 21.98
N PHE A 34 -9.89 4.95 21.92
CA PHE A 34 -8.97 4.23 21.02
C PHE A 34 -7.60 4.91 21.16
N ILE A 35 -6.83 4.53 22.19
CA ILE A 35 -5.37 4.58 22.01
C ILE A 35 -5.10 3.42 21.04
N HIS A 36 -5.26 3.68 19.75
CA HIS A 36 -4.42 3.00 18.78
C HIS A 36 -3.01 3.42 19.18
N GLU A 37 -2.19 2.45 19.55
CA GLU A 37 -0.76 2.60 19.54
C GLU A 37 -0.41 3.09 18.14
N ARG A 38 -0.27 4.42 18.00
CA ARG A 38 0.15 5.07 16.77
C ARG A 38 1.50 4.45 16.48
N ALA A 39 1.54 3.58 15.48
CA ALA A 39 2.76 3.07 14.91
C ALA A 39 3.73 4.25 14.80
N THR A 40 4.93 4.05 15.33
CA THR A 40 6.06 4.98 15.38
C THR A 40 5.90 6.18 14.45
N ASP A 41 5.89 7.42 14.96
CA ASP A 41 6.14 8.61 14.13
C ASP A 41 7.32 8.25 13.22
N GLY A 42 7.04 8.09 11.91
CA GLY A 42 7.95 7.44 10.98
C GLY A 42 9.27 8.19 10.95
N LEU A 43 10.27 7.67 11.66
CA LEU A 43 11.57 8.32 11.78
C LEU A 43 12.22 8.32 10.40
N TYR A 44 12.33 9.50 9.80
CA TYR A 44 13.06 9.65 8.56
C TYR A 44 14.56 9.46 8.80
N THR A 45 15.18 8.60 8.01
CA THR A 45 16.62 8.35 8.00
C THR A 45 17.22 8.85 6.69
N LEU A 46 18.20 9.76 6.72
CA LEU A 46 18.85 10.18 5.48
C LEU A 46 19.80 9.09 4.99
N TYR A 47 19.44 8.38 3.93
CA TYR A 47 20.31 7.41 3.27
C TYR A 47 21.12 8.09 2.16
N SER A 48 22.42 7.84 2.12
CA SER A 48 23.34 8.40 1.12
C SER A 48 24.26 7.33 0.55
N GLY A 49 25.01 7.64 -0.50
CA GLY A 49 25.85 6.64 -1.17
C GLY A 49 25.06 5.78 -2.15
N ASN A 50 25.42 4.51 -2.28
CA ASN A 50 25.12 3.68 -3.46
C ASN A 50 23.94 2.71 -3.32
N GLY A 51 23.16 2.79 -2.25
CA GLY A 51 22.04 1.86 -2.02
C GLY A 51 22.43 0.54 -1.35
N GLU A 52 23.71 0.31 -1.05
CA GLU A 52 24.16 -0.95 -0.46
C GLU A 52 23.94 -1.00 1.06
N THR A 53 23.65 -2.19 1.56
CA THR A 53 23.33 -2.40 2.98
C THR A 53 24.57 -2.26 3.87
N ASN A 54 25.76 -2.49 3.32
CA ASN A 54 27.05 -2.25 3.98
C ASN A 54 27.27 -0.76 4.33
N VAL A 55 26.55 0.16 3.68
CA VAL A 55 26.57 1.60 3.95
C VAL A 55 25.26 2.10 4.56
N GLY A 56 24.52 1.20 5.22
CA GLY A 56 23.40 1.52 6.08
C GLY A 56 22.03 1.63 5.41
N TRP A 57 21.92 1.32 4.11
CA TRP A 57 20.61 1.21 3.46
C TRP A 57 19.83 0.00 3.97
N PRO A 58 18.49 0.08 4.05
CA PRO A 58 17.71 -0.99 4.65
C PRO A 58 17.77 -2.27 3.81
N THR A 59 17.81 -3.41 4.48
CA THR A 59 17.55 -4.72 3.86
C THR A 59 16.06 -4.90 3.60
N GLU A 60 15.69 -5.85 2.74
CA GLU A 60 14.29 -6.08 2.35
C GLU A 60 13.42 -6.57 3.54
N ASP A 61 14.02 -7.22 4.54
CA ASP A 61 13.36 -7.64 5.79
C ASP A 61 13.18 -6.49 6.79
N GLN A 62 13.84 -5.35 6.58
CA GLN A 62 13.59 -4.11 7.34
C GLN A 62 12.47 -3.27 6.75
N TRP A 63 11.99 -3.62 5.55
CA TRP A 63 10.80 -3.00 4.99
C TRP A 63 9.56 -3.35 5.82
N VAL A 64 8.51 -2.56 5.64
CA VAL A 64 7.17 -2.89 6.15
C VAL A 64 6.80 -4.30 5.68
N SER A 65 6.25 -5.09 6.61
CA SER A 65 6.13 -6.55 6.49
C SER A 65 5.38 -7.01 5.25
N ASP A 66 4.39 -6.23 4.83
CA ASP A 66 3.53 -6.54 3.70
C ASP A 66 2.86 -5.28 3.14
N PHE A 67 2.36 -5.40 1.91
CA PHE A 67 1.72 -4.29 1.20
C PHE A 67 0.42 -3.80 1.85
N ASN A 68 -0.37 -4.66 2.51
CA ASN A 68 -1.61 -4.19 3.12
C ASN A 68 -1.31 -3.24 4.27
N THR A 69 -0.35 -3.59 5.13
CA THR A 69 0.15 -2.72 6.20
C THR A 69 0.68 -1.41 5.63
N MET A 70 1.56 -1.47 4.62
CA MET A 70 2.12 -0.27 3.97
C MET A 70 1.03 0.67 3.41
N PHE A 71 -0.01 0.10 2.80
CA PHE A 71 -1.12 0.85 2.24
C PHE A 71 -2.01 1.48 3.32
N GLU A 72 -2.29 0.74 4.40
CA GLU A 72 -3.09 1.21 5.53
C GLU A 72 -2.38 2.35 6.28
N ASP A 73 -1.07 2.25 6.48
CA ASP A 73 -0.26 3.30 7.11
C ASP A 73 -0.16 4.58 6.26
N SER A 74 -0.46 4.49 4.96
CA SER A 74 -0.41 5.63 4.01
C SER A 74 -1.74 6.37 3.85
N MET A 75 -2.78 5.99 4.61
CA MET A 75 -4.16 6.45 4.38
C MET A 75 -4.31 7.98 4.42
N ASP A 76 -3.56 8.66 5.29
CA ASP A 76 -3.62 10.13 5.41
C ASP A 76 -3.13 10.81 4.12
N ILE A 77 -2.05 10.33 3.51
CA ILE A 77 -1.63 10.82 2.19
C ILE A 77 -2.68 10.46 1.15
N LEU A 78 -3.17 9.22 1.11
CA LEU A 78 -4.11 8.79 0.06
C LEU A 78 -5.42 9.58 0.06
N LYS A 79 -5.87 10.03 1.25
CA LYS A 79 -7.07 10.84 1.41
C LYS A 79 -6.87 12.33 1.15
N THR A 80 -5.65 12.84 1.18
CA THR A 80 -5.39 14.29 1.11
C THR A 80 -4.43 14.72 0.00
N GLY A 81 -3.73 13.76 -0.61
CA GLY A 81 -2.60 13.98 -1.50
C GLY A 81 -2.95 14.77 -2.76
N CYS A 82 -4.18 14.71 -3.25
CA CYS A 82 -4.58 15.53 -4.41
C CYS A 82 -4.69 17.03 -4.09
N SER A 83 -4.87 17.40 -2.82
CA SER A 83 -5.08 18.79 -2.42
C SER A 83 -3.87 19.67 -2.73
N GLN A 84 -2.66 19.12 -2.70
CA GLN A 84 -1.43 19.85 -3.07
C GLN A 84 -1.43 20.32 -4.53
N TYR A 85 -2.22 19.66 -5.38
CA TYR A 85 -2.38 20.00 -6.80
C TYR A 85 -3.63 20.87 -7.06
N GLY A 86 -4.38 21.24 -6.01
CA GLY A 86 -5.66 21.94 -6.16
C GLY A 86 -6.77 21.08 -6.77
N LEU A 87 -6.66 19.75 -6.66
CA LEU A 87 -7.60 18.79 -7.23
C LEU A 87 -8.47 18.18 -6.13
N ALA A 88 -9.65 17.65 -6.50
CA ALA A 88 -10.45 16.86 -5.58
C ALA A 88 -9.64 15.68 -5.04
N ASN A 89 -9.81 15.33 -3.77
CA ASN A 89 -9.20 14.14 -3.16
C ASN A 89 -9.87 12.84 -3.60
N ASN A 90 -9.15 11.73 -3.44
CA ASN A 90 -9.66 10.41 -3.75
C ASN A 90 -10.87 10.08 -2.86
N SER A 91 -11.89 9.43 -3.42
CA SER A 91 -12.94 8.80 -2.62
C SER A 91 -12.44 7.50 -1.97
N ASP A 92 -13.17 6.97 -0.99
CA ASP A 92 -12.83 5.67 -0.38
C ASP A 92 -12.87 4.52 -1.42
N ASP A 93 -13.79 4.57 -2.38
CA ASP A 93 -13.88 3.61 -3.48
C ASP A 93 -12.64 3.67 -4.38
N GLU A 94 -12.18 4.88 -4.72
CA GLU A 94 -10.98 5.05 -5.55
C GLU A 94 -9.71 4.63 -4.83
N ILE A 95 -9.64 4.82 -3.51
CA ILE A 95 -8.54 4.30 -2.68
C ILE A 95 -8.56 2.77 -2.69
N SER A 96 -9.75 2.14 -2.57
CA SER A 96 -9.89 0.69 -2.66
C SER A 96 -9.51 0.15 -4.05
N ASP A 97 -9.90 0.84 -5.12
CA ASP A 97 -9.55 0.51 -6.50
C ASP A 97 -8.04 0.67 -6.74
N LEU A 98 -7.42 1.72 -6.19
CA LEU A 98 -5.98 1.95 -6.25
C LEU A 98 -5.19 0.80 -5.61
N LYS A 99 -5.62 0.33 -4.43
CA LYS A 99 -5.04 -0.85 -3.77
C LYS A 99 -5.11 -2.08 -4.68
N SER A 100 -6.27 -2.31 -5.28
CA SER A 100 -6.53 -3.44 -6.16
C SER A 100 -5.74 -3.37 -7.47
N ALA A 101 -5.53 -2.17 -8.00
CA ALA A 101 -4.74 -1.93 -9.21
C ALA A 101 -3.24 -2.18 -8.96
N VAL A 102 -2.68 -1.73 -7.83
CA VAL A 102 -1.29 -2.04 -7.44
C VAL A 102 -1.07 -3.55 -7.33
N GLN A 103 -1.97 -4.27 -6.66
CA GLN A 103 -1.88 -5.73 -6.51
C GLN A 103 -1.96 -6.45 -7.86
N GLU A 104 -2.82 -5.99 -8.77
CA GLU A 104 -2.94 -6.55 -10.11
C GLU A 104 -1.66 -6.38 -10.92
N VAL A 105 -1.12 -5.16 -10.97
CA VAL A 105 0.11 -4.90 -11.73
C VAL A 105 1.32 -5.59 -11.10
N SER A 106 1.39 -5.67 -9.77
CA SER A 106 2.41 -6.47 -9.07
C SER A 106 2.36 -7.94 -9.50
N SER A 107 1.16 -8.54 -9.53
CA SER A 107 0.96 -9.94 -9.93
C SER A 107 1.38 -10.20 -11.38
N THR A 108 1.08 -9.28 -12.31
CA THR A 108 1.40 -9.45 -13.74
C THR A 108 2.86 -9.17 -14.09
N THR A 109 3.50 -8.26 -13.37
CA THR A 109 4.89 -7.84 -13.65
C THR A 109 5.93 -8.60 -12.84
N GLY A 110 5.53 -9.13 -11.67
CA GLY A 110 6.40 -9.76 -10.69
C GLY A 110 7.18 -8.77 -9.82
N ILE A 111 6.86 -7.47 -9.88
CA ILE A 111 7.49 -6.45 -9.05
C ILE A 111 6.78 -6.37 -7.69
N ASP A 112 7.56 -6.27 -6.60
CA ASP A 112 7.03 -6.20 -5.24
C ASP A 112 6.05 -5.03 -5.08
N PRO A 113 4.82 -5.28 -4.59
CA PRO A 113 3.80 -4.23 -4.51
C PRO A 113 4.18 -3.10 -3.54
N ARG A 114 5.03 -3.36 -2.54
CA ARG A 114 5.56 -2.32 -1.64
C ARG A 114 6.43 -1.33 -2.41
N PHE A 115 7.29 -1.83 -3.30
CA PHE A 115 8.14 -0.98 -4.15
C PHE A 115 7.33 -0.19 -5.18
N ILE A 116 6.35 -0.82 -5.84
CA ILE A 116 5.42 -0.13 -6.75
C ILE A 116 4.74 1.03 -6.02
N PHE A 117 4.23 0.77 -4.81
CA PHE A 117 3.50 1.76 -4.05
C PHE A 117 4.38 2.88 -3.47
N ALA A 118 5.63 2.57 -3.08
CA ALA A 118 6.61 3.59 -2.68
C ALA A 118 6.86 4.60 -3.82
N VAL A 119 7.06 4.10 -5.04
CA VAL A 119 7.25 4.94 -6.22
C VAL A 119 5.99 5.71 -6.56
N LEU A 120 4.83 5.06 -6.58
CA LEU A 120 3.54 5.70 -6.86
C LEU A 120 3.25 6.88 -5.92
N THR A 121 3.49 6.69 -4.63
CA THR A 121 3.28 7.75 -3.62
C THR A 121 4.37 8.83 -3.69
N GLN A 122 5.58 8.50 -4.11
CA GLN A 122 6.62 9.48 -4.40
C GLN A 122 6.26 10.37 -5.60
N GLU A 123 5.69 9.79 -6.66
CA GLU A 123 5.39 10.50 -7.91
C GLU A 123 4.15 11.39 -7.82
N SER A 124 3.13 10.96 -7.07
CA SER A 124 1.82 11.64 -7.08
C SER A 124 1.16 11.76 -5.71
N SER A 125 1.78 11.27 -4.64
CA SER A 125 1.13 11.12 -3.34
C SER A 125 -0.16 10.28 -3.43
N GLY A 126 -0.25 9.39 -4.42
CA GLY A 126 -1.44 8.59 -4.68
C GLY A 126 -2.63 9.36 -5.28
N CYS A 127 -2.43 10.58 -5.77
CA CYS A 127 -3.51 11.32 -6.40
C CYS A 127 -3.88 10.72 -7.77
N VAL A 128 -5.02 10.04 -7.87
CA VAL A 128 -5.42 9.28 -9.08
C VAL A 128 -5.65 10.16 -10.30
N ARG A 129 -5.85 11.47 -10.09
CA ARG A 129 -6.07 12.49 -11.12
C ARG A 129 -4.98 13.56 -11.17
N VAL A 130 -3.78 13.24 -10.67
CA VAL A 130 -2.61 14.12 -10.80
C VAL A 130 -2.45 14.55 -12.26
N GLN A 131 -2.12 15.82 -12.48
CA GLN A 131 -1.91 16.36 -13.80
C GLN A 131 -0.71 15.71 -14.49
N THR A 132 -0.78 15.60 -15.82
CA THR A 132 0.37 15.26 -16.65
C THR A 132 1.44 16.34 -16.50
N THR A 133 2.66 15.94 -16.16
CA THR A 133 3.80 16.85 -16.27
C THR A 133 4.33 16.84 -17.71
N VAL A 134 4.62 18.02 -18.25
CA VAL A 134 5.18 18.17 -19.60
C VAL A 134 6.39 19.08 -19.51
N TYR A 135 7.57 18.50 -19.73
CA TYR A 135 8.78 19.27 -20.02
C TYR A 135 9.07 19.17 -21.51
N SER A 136 9.87 18.19 -21.93
CA SER A 136 10.08 17.86 -23.34
C SER A 136 9.27 16.63 -23.79
N ILE A 137 8.72 15.88 -22.82
CA ILE A 137 8.05 14.59 -22.97
C ILE A 137 6.89 14.59 -21.97
N ALA A 138 5.77 13.96 -22.35
CA ALA A 138 4.59 13.89 -21.49
C ALA A 138 4.71 12.74 -20.49
N ASN A 139 4.50 13.04 -19.21
CA ASN A 139 4.60 12.11 -18.10
C ASN A 139 3.27 12.09 -17.33
N PRO A 140 2.27 11.30 -17.77
CA PRO A 140 0.95 11.30 -17.13
C PRO A 140 0.81 10.33 -15.96
N GLY A 141 -0.25 10.58 -15.19
CA GLY A 141 -0.86 9.60 -14.29
C GLY A 141 -0.13 9.37 -12.97
N LEU A 142 -0.61 8.38 -12.22
CA LEU A 142 -0.19 8.06 -10.85
C LEU A 142 1.32 7.89 -10.64
N MET A 143 2.02 7.40 -11.66
CA MET A 143 3.47 7.16 -11.60
C MET A 143 4.25 8.13 -12.50
N GLN A 144 3.61 9.17 -13.06
CA GLN A 144 4.26 10.16 -13.94
C GLN A 144 5.10 9.49 -15.05
N SER A 145 4.54 8.45 -15.66
CA SER A 145 5.27 7.50 -16.51
C SER A 145 5.64 8.14 -17.85
N HIS A 146 6.88 7.96 -18.31
CA HIS A 146 7.36 8.50 -19.58
C HIS A 146 6.52 8.02 -20.78
N GLU A 147 5.86 8.97 -21.46
CA GLU A 147 4.93 8.72 -22.57
C GLU A 147 3.81 7.71 -22.20
N GLY A 148 3.33 7.80 -20.96
CA GLY A 148 2.22 6.97 -20.47
C GLY A 148 0.91 7.19 -21.25
N THR A 149 0.10 6.14 -21.31
CA THR A 149 -1.21 6.13 -21.95
C THR A 149 -2.37 6.28 -20.96
N GLY A 150 -2.19 5.82 -19.72
CA GLY A 150 -3.18 5.98 -18.64
C GLY A 150 -3.20 7.40 -18.06
N SER A 151 -4.39 7.96 -17.83
CA SER A 151 -4.57 9.20 -17.06
C SER A 151 -6.06 9.48 -16.76
N CYS A 152 -6.33 9.88 -15.52
CA CYS A 152 -7.61 10.49 -15.14
C CYS A 152 -7.60 12.03 -15.19
N ASN A 153 -6.55 12.63 -15.75
CA ASN A 153 -6.42 14.08 -15.94
C ASN A 153 -5.60 14.37 -17.21
N ARG A 154 -6.12 13.92 -18.35
CA ARG A 154 -5.48 14.09 -19.66
C ARG A 154 -5.77 15.51 -20.16
N ASP A 155 -4.73 16.30 -20.34
CA ASP A 155 -4.82 17.66 -20.89
C ASP A 155 -5.84 18.56 -20.16
N GLY A 156 -5.96 18.39 -18.83
CA GLY A 156 -6.91 19.12 -17.99
C GLY A 156 -8.33 18.57 -17.99
N VAL A 157 -8.61 17.50 -18.74
CA VAL A 157 -9.88 16.79 -18.72
C VAL A 157 -9.86 15.77 -17.58
N ILE A 158 -10.50 16.14 -16.47
CA ILE A 158 -10.53 15.35 -15.24
C ILE A 158 -11.66 14.31 -15.28
N GLN A 159 -11.31 13.06 -15.00
CA GLN A 159 -12.23 11.97 -14.67
C GLN A 159 -12.40 11.91 -13.15
N ASN A 160 -13.64 12.09 -12.67
CA ASN A 160 -13.99 12.01 -11.26
C ASN A 160 -15.39 11.38 -11.09
N PRO A 161 -15.50 10.12 -10.61
CA PRO A 161 -14.40 9.26 -10.18
C PRO A 161 -13.49 8.82 -11.33
N CYS A 162 -12.24 8.51 -11.00
CA CYS A 162 -11.23 7.91 -11.83
C CYS A 162 -11.52 6.40 -11.95
N PRO A 163 -11.70 5.85 -13.16
CA PRO A 163 -12.00 4.43 -13.32
C PRO A 163 -10.83 3.54 -12.89
N MET A 164 -11.10 2.41 -12.23
CA MET A 164 -10.07 1.41 -11.88
C MET A 164 -9.21 1.00 -13.08
N GLY A 165 -9.81 0.85 -14.27
CA GLY A 165 -9.07 0.51 -15.50
C GLY A 165 -8.01 1.55 -15.89
N GLU A 166 -8.27 2.83 -15.66
CA GLU A 166 -7.27 3.88 -15.84
C GLU A 166 -6.17 3.78 -14.78
N MET A 167 -6.50 3.46 -13.53
CA MET A 167 -5.49 3.24 -12.48
C MET A 167 -4.56 2.07 -12.82
N VAL A 168 -5.13 0.94 -13.29
CA VAL A 168 -4.34 -0.21 -13.76
C VAL A 168 -3.43 0.19 -14.91
N GLN A 169 -3.92 0.96 -15.89
CA GLN A 169 -3.09 1.42 -17.00
C GLN A 169 -1.97 2.37 -16.54
N MET A 170 -2.28 3.37 -15.71
CA MET A 170 -1.29 4.31 -15.16
C MET A 170 -0.15 3.59 -14.42
N ILE A 171 -0.50 2.58 -13.62
CA ILE A 171 0.49 1.79 -12.87
C ILE A 171 1.23 0.83 -13.82
N THR A 172 0.54 0.24 -14.81
CA THR A 172 1.18 -0.61 -15.82
C THR A 172 2.24 0.16 -16.60
N ASP A 173 1.92 1.38 -17.06
CA ASP A 173 2.87 2.24 -17.76
C ASP A 173 4.12 2.51 -16.92
N GLY A 174 3.97 2.71 -15.61
CA GLY A 174 5.09 2.99 -14.71
C GLY A 174 5.90 1.75 -14.32
N VAL A 175 5.26 0.57 -14.23
CA VAL A 175 5.92 -0.65 -13.75
C VAL A 175 6.44 -1.51 -14.91
N ALA A 176 5.63 -1.72 -15.93
CA ALA A 176 5.97 -2.52 -17.11
C ALA A 176 6.65 -1.68 -18.21
N GLY A 177 6.55 -0.35 -18.14
CA GLY A 177 7.08 0.58 -19.13
C GLY A 177 6.07 0.86 -20.25
N THR A 178 6.46 1.80 -21.12
CA THR A 178 5.69 2.20 -22.29
C THR A 178 6.43 1.78 -23.57
N ALA A 179 5.92 2.19 -24.73
CA ALA A 179 6.59 1.92 -26.00
C ALA A 179 7.96 2.61 -26.12
N THR A 180 8.21 3.68 -25.35
CA THR A 180 9.40 4.52 -25.47
C THR A 180 10.07 4.86 -24.14
N GLY A 181 9.43 4.53 -23.02
CA GLY A 181 9.93 4.78 -21.67
C GLY A 181 10.04 3.50 -20.85
N ASP A 182 11.13 3.38 -20.11
CA ASP A 182 11.36 2.27 -19.20
C ASP A 182 10.46 2.37 -17.96
N GLY A 183 9.90 1.23 -17.55
CA GLY A 183 9.21 1.10 -16.27
C GLY A 183 10.14 0.55 -15.19
N LEU A 184 9.61 0.37 -13.98
CA LEU A 184 10.37 -0.20 -12.86
C LEU A 184 11.01 -1.55 -13.17
N LYS A 185 10.38 -2.39 -13.99
CA LYS A 185 10.93 -3.68 -14.39
C LYS A 185 12.24 -3.54 -15.16
N GLN A 186 12.30 -2.59 -16.10
CA GLN A 186 13.49 -2.28 -16.88
C GLN A 186 14.54 -1.60 -16.00
N CYS A 187 14.15 -0.65 -15.16
CA CYS A 187 15.05 0.03 -14.22
C CYS A 187 15.74 -0.95 -13.26
N ILE A 188 15.03 -1.98 -12.78
CA ILE A 188 15.61 -3.05 -11.95
C ILE A 188 16.63 -3.85 -12.74
N ALA A 189 16.34 -4.22 -14.00
CA ALA A 189 17.28 -4.94 -14.83
C ALA A 189 18.54 -4.09 -15.14
N GLU A 190 18.37 -2.80 -15.45
CA GLU A 190 19.45 -1.87 -15.73
C GLU A 190 20.35 -1.63 -14.50
N SER A 191 19.80 -1.71 -13.28
CA SER A 191 20.58 -1.55 -12.06
C SER A 191 21.76 -2.52 -11.94
N GLY A 192 21.69 -3.68 -12.59
CA GLY A 192 22.70 -4.74 -12.55
C GLY A 192 22.89 -5.41 -11.18
N ALA A 193 22.16 -4.98 -10.16
CA ALA A 193 22.27 -5.50 -8.80
C ALA A 193 21.35 -6.71 -8.59
N THR A 194 21.82 -7.68 -7.81
CA THR A 194 21.05 -8.89 -7.46
C THR A 194 20.52 -8.87 -6.03
N ASP A 195 21.11 -8.04 -5.16
CA ASP A 195 20.65 -7.80 -3.79
C ASP A 195 19.56 -6.72 -3.73
N VAL A 196 19.15 -6.33 -2.52
CA VAL A 196 18.12 -5.31 -2.29
C VAL A 196 18.46 -3.96 -2.92
N SER A 197 19.75 -3.64 -3.14
CA SER A 197 20.17 -2.36 -3.72
C SER A 197 19.62 -2.16 -5.14
N LYS A 198 19.19 -3.23 -5.82
CA LYS A 198 18.50 -3.17 -7.11
C LYS A 198 17.27 -2.26 -7.07
N TYR A 199 16.53 -2.24 -5.96
CA TYR A 199 15.34 -1.40 -5.83
C TYR A 199 15.68 0.07 -5.67
N TYR A 200 16.69 0.39 -4.85
CA TYR A 200 17.13 1.78 -4.64
C TYR A 200 17.82 2.36 -5.88
N LYS A 201 18.65 1.55 -6.55
CA LYS A 201 19.25 1.90 -7.85
C LYS A 201 18.18 2.04 -8.93
N ALA A 202 17.20 1.14 -9.00
CA ALA A 202 16.08 1.25 -9.92
C ALA A 202 15.23 2.51 -9.67
N ALA A 203 14.97 2.86 -8.41
CA ALA A 203 14.29 4.11 -8.08
C ALA A 203 15.07 5.31 -8.63
N ARG A 204 16.40 5.30 -8.50
CA ARG A 204 17.25 6.35 -9.04
C ARG A 204 17.21 6.42 -10.58
N ILE A 205 17.23 5.27 -11.24
CA ILE A 205 17.11 5.15 -12.70
C ILE A 205 15.74 5.63 -13.16
N TYR A 206 14.66 5.25 -12.48
CA TYR A 206 13.31 5.73 -12.79
C TYR A 206 13.22 7.26 -12.74
N ASN A 207 13.80 7.87 -11.70
CA ASN A 207 13.76 9.32 -11.50
C ASN A 207 14.62 10.12 -12.51
N SER A 208 15.79 9.60 -12.89
CA SER A 208 16.81 10.39 -13.58
C SER A 208 17.39 9.75 -14.84
N GLY A 209 16.87 8.59 -15.23
CA GLY A 209 17.31 7.78 -16.37
C GLY A 209 18.63 7.05 -16.19
N SER A 210 19.36 7.25 -15.08
CA SER A 210 20.64 6.57 -14.83
C SER A 210 21.11 6.72 -13.38
N VAL A 211 22.08 5.92 -12.97
CA VAL A 211 22.90 6.17 -11.77
C VAL A 211 24.15 6.96 -12.20
N ALA A 212 24.51 7.99 -11.44
CA ALA A 212 25.72 8.77 -11.70
C ALA A 212 26.99 7.88 -11.68
N PRO A 213 28.07 8.22 -12.43
CA PRO A 213 29.26 7.37 -12.54
C PRO A 213 29.91 6.98 -11.20
N GLY A 214 29.77 7.81 -10.16
CA GLY A 214 30.27 7.53 -8.81
C GLY A 214 29.39 6.58 -7.98
N GLY A 215 28.25 6.14 -8.50
CA GLY A 215 27.31 5.22 -7.83
C GLY A 215 26.42 5.86 -6.77
N ASN A 216 26.67 7.11 -6.36
CA ASN A 216 25.89 7.79 -5.34
C ASN A 216 24.48 8.14 -5.86
N LEU A 217 23.45 7.62 -5.20
CA LEU A 217 22.05 7.79 -5.57
C LEU A 217 21.52 9.20 -5.26
N GLY A 218 22.25 9.99 -4.48
CA GLY A 218 21.99 11.41 -4.27
C GLY A 218 22.57 12.33 -5.37
N GLN A 219 23.28 11.80 -6.37
CA GLN A 219 23.92 12.58 -7.44
C GLN A 219 23.22 12.40 -8.79
N GLY A 220 23.48 13.32 -9.73
CA GLY A 220 22.93 13.28 -11.09
C GLY A 220 21.93 14.42 -11.34
N ILE A 221 21.07 14.25 -12.34
CA ILE A 221 19.98 15.19 -12.65
C ILE A 221 18.70 14.85 -11.86
N ALA A 222 17.63 15.65 -11.98
CA ALA A 222 16.35 15.41 -11.32
C ALA A 222 16.42 15.43 -9.77
N THR A 223 15.51 14.73 -9.09
CA THR A 223 15.28 14.87 -7.64
C THR A 223 16.34 14.11 -6.85
N HIS A 224 17.26 14.84 -6.22
CA HIS A 224 18.38 14.25 -5.47
C HIS A 224 17.96 13.35 -4.30
N CYS A 225 16.88 13.68 -3.60
CA CYS A 225 16.38 12.91 -2.44
C CYS A 225 15.57 11.66 -2.82
N TYR A 226 15.36 11.39 -4.11
CA TYR A 226 14.40 10.39 -4.55
C TYR A 226 14.64 8.99 -3.96
N ALA A 227 15.86 8.47 -4.08
CA ALA A 227 16.16 7.12 -3.60
C ALA A 227 16.08 6.99 -2.07
N THR A 228 16.48 8.02 -1.32
CA THR A 228 16.36 8.02 0.15
C THR A 228 14.90 8.10 0.58
N ASP A 229 14.07 8.89 -0.10
CA ASP A 229 12.63 8.95 0.18
C ASP A 229 11.94 7.61 -0.08
N ILE A 230 12.31 6.92 -1.17
CA ILE A 230 11.80 5.58 -1.47
C ILE A 230 12.20 4.58 -0.38
N ALA A 231 13.45 4.58 0.07
CA ALA A 231 13.89 3.72 1.17
C ALA A 231 13.09 3.98 2.45
N ASN A 232 12.84 5.25 2.78
CA ASN A 232 12.03 5.63 3.95
C ASN A 232 10.56 5.21 3.81
N ARG A 233 9.96 5.33 2.62
CA ARG A 233 8.59 4.83 2.36
C ARG A 233 8.49 3.33 2.56
N LEU A 234 9.50 2.60 2.10
CA LEU A 234 9.57 1.15 2.30
C LEU A 234 9.72 0.77 3.77
N THR A 235 10.22 1.66 4.63
CA THR A 235 10.41 1.45 6.07
C THR A 235 9.41 2.22 6.95
N GLY A 236 8.29 2.70 6.39
CA GLY A 236 7.17 3.23 7.18
C GLY A 236 7.06 4.76 7.29
N TRP A 237 7.73 5.53 6.42
CA TRP A 237 7.58 6.99 6.36
C TRP A 237 6.66 7.42 5.20
N TYR A 238 5.51 8.01 5.55
CA TYR A 238 4.49 8.43 4.58
C TYR A 238 4.11 9.90 4.76
N GLU A 239 5.07 10.79 4.49
CA GLU A 239 4.78 12.22 4.37
C GLU A 239 4.89 12.69 2.91
N ILE A 240 4.13 13.75 2.57
CA ILE A 240 4.16 14.41 1.26
C ILE A 240 5.50 15.12 1.03
N HIS A 241 6.01 15.80 2.07
CA HIS A 241 7.22 16.62 1.96
C HIS A 241 8.43 15.89 2.50
N SER A 242 9.45 15.71 1.65
CA SER A 242 10.73 15.13 2.07
C SER A 242 11.49 16.07 3.01
N PRO A 243 12.00 15.56 4.15
CA PRO A 243 12.93 16.29 5.00
C PRO A 243 14.38 16.23 4.52
N CYS A 244 14.69 15.46 3.46
CA CYS A 244 16.03 15.42 2.89
C CYS A 244 16.39 16.76 2.23
N ASP A 245 17.61 17.23 2.48
CA ASP A 245 18.15 18.40 1.80
C ASP A 245 18.78 17.98 0.45
N PRO A 246 18.19 18.38 -0.69
CA PRO A 246 18.67 17.99 -2.01
C PRO A 246 20.06 18.55 -2.33
N ASN A 247 20.53 19.58 -1.62
CA ASN A 247 21.84 20.19 -1.86
C ASN A 247 22.99 19.40 -1.23
N THR A 248 22.71 18.58 -0.22
CA THR A 248 23.75 17.92 0.58
C THR A 248 23.79 16.42 0.37
N VAL A 249 22.66 15.75 0.10
CA VAL A 249 22.58 14.28 -0.02
C VAL A 249 23.58 13.69 -1.02
N GLY A 250 23.81 14.35 -2.16
CA GLY A 250 24.77 13.90 -3.18
C GLY A 250 26.25 14.04 -2.80
N SER A 251 26.57 14.70 -1.69
CA SER A 251 27.94 14.85 -1.18
C SER A 251 28.28 13.86 -0.06
N LEU A 252 27.29 13.12 0.45
CA LEU A 252 27.46 12.15 1.53
C LEU A 252 27.73 10.74 0.97
N ASP A 253 28.56 9.95 1.63
CA ASP A 253 29.12 8.69 1.10
C ASP A 253 28.77 7.42 1.89
N GLY A 254 27.59 7.36 2.52
CA GLY A 254 27.06 6.09 3.03
C GLY A 254 27.04 5.93 4.54
N SER A 255 26.55 6.94 5.25
CA SER A 255 26.12 6.78 6.64
C SER A 255 24.72 7.36 6.81
N PRO A 256 23.82 6.64 7.52
CA PRO A 256 22.54 7.20 7.92
C PRO A 256 22.80 8.34 8.90
N VAL A 257 22.42 9.57 8.52
CA VAL A 257 22.35 10.68 9.46
C VAL A 257 20.87 10.95 9.74
N SER A 258 20.47 10.84 11.01
CA SER A 258 19.16 11.33 11.41
C SER A 258 19.18 12.86 11.31
N PRO A 259 18.17 13.50 10.68
CA PRO A 259 18.19 14.95 10.46
C PRO A 259 18.00 15.80 11.74
N ASP A 260 18.10 15.22 12.94
CA ASP A 260 17.93 15.91 14.21
C ASP A 260 19.28 16.07 14.94
N GLY A 261 20.01 17.16 14.67
CA GLY A 261 21.23 17.50 15.41
C GLY A 261 22.25 18.31 14.62
N GLY A 262 22.28 19.63 14.85
CA GLY A 262 23.21 20.55 14.21
C GLY A 262 24.68 20.42 14.64
N SER A 263 25.53 20.77 13.68
CA SER A 263 26.90 21.33 13.78
C SER A 263 28.04 20.48 14.35
N GLY A 264 28.98 20.17 13.46
CA GLY A 264 30.42 20.26 13.76
C GLY A 264 31.21 18.98 13.57
N GLY A 265 32.17 19.00 12.62
CA GLY A 265 33.29 18.05 12.66
C GLY A 265 33.92 17.72 11.32
N SER A 266 34.80 18.59 10.83
CA SER A 266 35.71 18.32 9.71
C SER A 266 36.66 17.14 10.02
N GLY A 267 36.86 16.25 9.06
CA GLY A 267 37.91 15.23 9.07
C GLY A 267 38.20 14.70 7.65
N PRO A 268 39.45 14.34 7.30
CA PRO A 268 39.97 14.68 5.97
C PRO A 268 40.20 13.49 5.02
N VAL A 269 40.29 13.85 3.73
CA VAL A 269 41.02 13.21 2.60
C VAL A 269 40.81 11.73 2.25
N SER A 270 40.49 11.49 0.97
CA SER A 270 41.49 10.95 0.03
C SER A 270 41.09 11.19 -1.43
N SER A 271 41.82 12.11 -2.03
CA SER A 271 41.87 12.41 -3.46
C SER A 271 42.62 11.30 -4.21
N ASN A 272 41.95 10.65 -5.16
CA ASN A 272 42.62 9.96 -6.25
C ASN A 272 42.22 10.58 -7.58
N THR A 273 43.18 11.32 -8.11
CA THR A 273 43.24 11.84 -9.48
C THR A 273 43.45 10.68 -10.45
N ALA A 274 42.57 10.53 -11.45
CA ALA A 274 42.91 9.92 -12.72
C ALA A 274 42.20 10.65 -13.86
N SER A 275 43.02 11.08 -14.82
CA SER A 275 42.76 11.95 -15.97
C SER A 275 42.22 11.19 -17.21
N PRO A 276 41.83 11.90 -18.29
CA PRO A 276 40.70 11.55 -19.15
C PRO A 276 41.11 10.75 -20.39
N ILE A 277 40.15 10.02 -20.99
CA ILE A 277 40.12 9.46 -22.35
C ILE A 277 38.73 8.81 -22.48
N SER A 278 37.94 8.79 -23.56
CA SER A 278 37.78 9.54 -24.82
C SER A 278 36.47 9.00 -25.41
N SER A 279 35.54 9.86 -25.81
CA SER A 279 34.39 9.49 -26.64
C SER A 279 34.85 9.12 -28.06
N PRO A 280 34.18 8.15 -28.72
CA PRO A 280 33.33 8.46 -29.88
C PRO A 280 32.10 7.51 -29.93
N THR A 281 31.05 7.63 -30.73
CA THR A 281 30.47 8.61 -31.65
C THR A 281 29.12 7.99 -32.04
N ALA A 282 28.11 8.81 -32.23
CA ALA A 282 26.75 8.41 -32.60
C ALA A 282 26.60 7.92 -34.06
N SER A 283 25.43 7.33 -34.32
CA SER A 283 24.65 7.28 -35.58
C SER A 283 24.73 6.00 -36.45
N PRO A 284 23.70 5.70 -37.31
CA PRO A 284 22.31 6.17 -37.31
C PRO A 284 21.24 5.03 -37.47
N ILE A 285 19.99 5.47 -37.26
CA ILE A 285 18.71 4.89 -37.69
C ILE A 285 18.71 4.49 -39.18
N ALA A 286 18.08 3.36 -39.50
CA ALA A 286 17.51 3.11 -40.83
C ALA A 286 16.10 2.54 -40.70
N SER A 287 15.19 3.19 -41.40
CA SER A 287 13.75 3.03 -41.40
C SER A 287 13.26 2.08 -42.52
N LEU A 288 12.12 1.43 -42.25
CA LEU A 288 10.99 1.09 -43.14
C LEU A 288 11.25 0.38 -44.49
N THR A 289 10.59 -0.77 -44.68
CA THR A 289 9.71 -0.93 -45.86
C THR A 289 8.58 -1.93 -45.62
N SER A 290 7.40 -1.50 -46.05
CA SER A 290 6.07 -2.08 -46.06
C SER A 290 5.86 -3.22 -47.06
N SER A 291 4.85 -4.07 -46.82
CA SER A 291 4.13 -4.79 -47.87
C SER A 291 2.67 -5.08 -47.45
N SER A 292 1.77 -4.64 -48.31
CA SER A 292 0.32 -4.85 -48.39
C SER A 292 -0.05 -6.35 -48.52
N THR A 293 -1.28 -6.84 -48.33
CA THR A 293 -2.48 -6.55 -49.14
C THR A 293 -3.69 -7.37 -48.62
N ALA A 294 -4.91 -6.81 -48.76
CA ALA A 294 -6.23 -7.41 -49.03
C ALA A 294 -6.80 -8.50 -48.07
N SER A 295 -7.92 -8.25 -47.37
CA SER A 295 -9.32 -8.11 -47.82
C SER A 295 -10.09 -9.44 -47.87
N SER A 296 -11.02 -9.63 -46.92
CA SER A 296 -12.32 -10.24 -47.18
C SER A 296 -13.35 -9.86 -46.10
N THR A 297 -14.41 -9.20 -46.57
CA THR A 297 -15.73 -9.07 -45.92
C THR A 297 -16.40 -10.44 -45.75
N PRO A 298 -17.36 -10.59 -44.82
CA PRO A 298 -18.76 -10.60 -45.28
C PRO A 298 -19.78 -9.89 -44.36
N THR A 299 -20.69 -9.19 -45.04
CA THR A 299 -22.16 -9.10 -44.94
C THR A 299 -22.91 -9.44 -43.63
N THR A 300 -23.76 -8.47 -43.27
CA THR A 300 -24.87 -8.37 -42.29
C THR A 300 -25.99 -9.43 -42.37
N SER A 301 -26.56 -9.83 -41.23
CA SER A 301 -27.98 -9.55 -40.84
C SER A 301 -28.34 -10.11 -39.44
N PRO A 302 -29.44 -9.64 -38.79
CA PRO A 302 -29.66 -9.70 -37.34
C PRO A 302 -30.51 -10.89 -36.89
N SER A 303 -30.28 -11.34 -35.66
CA SER A 303 -31.19 -12.25 -34.95
C SER A 303 -31.51 -11.71 -33.56
N THR A 304 -32.76 -11.32 -33.41
CA THR A 304 -33.45 -11.00 -32.17
C THR A 304 -33.61 -12.28 -31.33
N SER A 305 -33.14 -12.29 -30.09
CA SER A 305 -33.64 -13.22 -29.07
C SER A 305 -33.54 -12.61 -27.67
N THR A 306 -34.70 -12.46 -27.06
CA THR A 306 -35.04 -12.10 -25.68
C THR A 306 -34.47 -13.08 -24.62
N PRO A 307 -34.52 -12.72 -23.32
CA PRO A 307 -33.52 -13.12 -22.33
C PRO A 307 -33.81 -14.47 -21.66
N THR A 308 -32.75 -15.17 -21.25
CA THR A 308 -32.85 -16.30 -20.32
C THR A 308 -31.62 -16.32 -19.41
N SER A 309 -31.81 -16.00 -18.13
CA SER A 309 -30.92 -16.37 -17.01
C SER A 309 -31.37 -17.72 -16.43
N PRO A 310 -30.58 -18.39 -15.56
CA PRO A 310 -29.13 -18.39 -15.39
C PRO A 310 -28.56 -19.82 -15.52
N THR A 311 -27.41 -20.00 -16.17
CA THR A 311 -26.59 -21.20 -15.99
C THR A 311 -25.50 -20.89 -14.95
N ASN A 312 -25.41 -21.74 -13.91
CA ASN A 312 -24.39 -21.71 -12.88
C ASN A 312 -22.99 -21.97 -13.48
N LYS A 313 -22.42 -20.96 -14.14
CA LYS A 313 -21.00 -20.93 -14.46
C LYS A 313 -20.29 -20.39 -13.23
N ILE A 314 -19.54 -21.27 -12.56
CA ILE A 314 -18.88 -20.97 -11.28
C ILE A 314 -17.85 -19.85 -11.44
N SER A 315 -17.14 -19.79 -12.57
CA SER A 315 -16.21 -18.70 -12.90
C SER A 315 -16.16 -18.42 -14.41
N TYR A 316 -15.63 -17.24 -14.74
CA TYR A 316 -15.36 -16.81 -16.11
C TYR A 316 -13.86 -16.79 -16.38
N THR A 317 -13.46 -17.08 -17.62
CA THR A 317 -12.06 -16.89 -18.01
C THR A 317 -11.74 -15.39 -17.97
N PRO A 318 -10.68 -14.95 -17.28
CA PRO A 318 -10.31 -13.54 -17.26
C PRO A 318 -10.09 -13.00 -18.68
N GLY A 319 -10.50 -11.77 -18.95
CA GLY A 319 -10.35 -11.15 -20.26
C GLY A 319 -11.48 -11.45 -21.26
N ILE A 320 -12.46 -12.30 -20.94
CA ILE A 320 -13.61 -12.53 -21.83
C ILE A 320 -14.69 -11.48 -21.63
N SER A 321 -15.41 -11.18 -22.71
CA SER A 321 -16.50 -10.21 -22.67
C SER A 321 -17.62 -10.63 -21.72
N CYS A 322 -18.15 -9.68 -20.98
CA CYS A 322 -19.34 -9.81 -20.16
C CYS A 322 -20.42 -8.84 -20.66
N SER A 323 -21.66 -9.32 -20.73
CA SER A 323 -22.77 -8.61 -21.38
C SER A 323 -23.31 -7.43 -20.57
N SER A 324 -22.90 -7.29 -19.31
CA SER A 324 -23.43 -6.26 -18.40
C SER A 324 -22.32 -5.75 -17.47
N PRO A 325 -21.63 -4.65 -17.86
CA PRO A 325 -20.68 -3.97 -16.99
C PRO A 325 -21.28 -3.67 -15.61
N GLY A 326 -20.47 -3.82 -14.56
CA GLY A 326 -20.86 -3.65 -13.17
C GLY A 326 -21.34 -4.93 -12.46
N LYS A 327 -21.50 -6.05 -13.18
CA LYS A 327 -21.89 -7.33 -12.56
C LYS A 327 -20.77 -7.92 -11.71
N TRP A 328 -21.16 -8.48 -10.58
CA TRP A 328 -20.30 -9.28 -9.71
C TRP A 328 -20.56 -10.77 -9.93
N ASN A 329 -19.53 -11.59 -9.73
CA ASN A 329 -19.63 -13.04 -9.69
C ASN A 329 -18.85 -13.57 -8.48
N CYS A 330 -19.54 -13.93 -7.40
CA CYS A 330 -18.96 -14.67 -6.28
C CYS A 330 -18.87 -16.16 -6.66
N ILE A 331 -17.66 -16.71 -6.65
CA ILE A 331 -17.34 -18.02 -7.25
C ILE A 331 -17.56 -19.15 -6.25
N ASP A 332 -16.91 -19.05 -5.09
CA ASP A 332 -16.83 -20.14 -4.10
C ASP A 332 -17.00 -19.65 -2.65
N GLY A 333 -17.48 -18.41 -2.48
CA GLY A 333 -17.62 -17.77 -1.18
C GLY A 333 -16.35 -17.10 -0.67
N ASN A 334 -15.17 -17.38 -1.23
CA ASN A 334 -13.92 -16.74 -0.84
C ASN A 334 -13.18 -16.08 -2.01
N THR A 335 -13.66 -16.25 -3.24
CA THR A 335 -13.13 -15.63 -4.44
C THR A 335 -14.25 -15.05 -5.30
N TYR A 336 -13.91 -14.01 -6.07
CA TYR A 336 -14.87 -13.28 -6.90
C TYR A 336 -14.24 -12.77 -8.20
N GLN A 337 -15.11 -12.38 -9.13
CA GLN A 337 -14.78 -11.61 -10.33
C GLN A 337 -15.76 -10.46 -10.49
N GLN A 338 -15.28 -9.38 -11.10
CA GLN A 338 -16.11 -8.24 -11.49
C GLN A 338 -16.07 -8.07 -13.02
N CYS A 339 -17.23 -7.77 -13.58
CA CYS A 339 -17.37 -7.37 -14.97
C CYS A 339 -17.12 -5.86 -15.07
N SER A 340 -15.94 -5.46 -15.50
CA SER A 340 -15.56 -4.04 -15.62
C SER A 340 -15.32 -3.72 -17.09
N SER A 341 -15.96 -2.66 -17.57
CA SER A 341 -15.88 -2.23 -18.99
C SER A 341 -16.22 -3.34 -20.00
N GLY A 342 -17.14 -4.23 -19.65
CA GLY A 342 -17.59 -5.30 -20.53
C GLY A 342 -16.63 -6.49 -20.62
N ILE A 343 -15.66 -6.61 -19.71
CA ILE A 343 -14.74 -7.74 -19.60
C ILE A 343 -14.70 -8.28 -18.16
N TRP A 344 -14.61 -9.61 -17.99
CA TRP A 344 -14.41 -10.23 -16.68
C TRP A 344 -12.97 -10.05 -16.17
N SER A 345 -12.84 -9.60 -14.93
CA SER A 345 -11.55 -9.51 -14.22
C SER A 345 -10.87 -10.87 -14.02
N VAL A 346 -9.62 -10.85 -13.59
CA VAL A 346 -9.00 -12.01 -12.93
C VAL A 346 -9.79 -12.42 -11.68
N ILE A 347 -9.67 -13.69 -11.27
CA ILE A 347 -10.24 -14.18 -10.02
C ILE A 347 -9.48 -13.53 -8.85
N ARG A 348 -10.18 -12.83 -7.97
CA ARG A 348 -9.63 -12.20 -6.77
C ARG A 348 -10.09 -12.93 -5.52
N GLY A 349 -9.28 -12.92 -4.47
CA GLY A 349 -9.66 -13.40 -3.15
C GLY A 349 -10.38 -12.32 -2.34
N LEU A 350 -11.29 -12.74 -1.46
CA LEU A 350 -11.86 -11.90 -0.42
C LEU A 350 -10.89 -11.72 0.75
N ALA A 351 -11.11 -10.67 1.55
CA ALA A 351 -10.36 -10.45 2.77
C ALA A 351 -10.54 -11.60 3.77
N ALA A 352 -9.51 -11.89 4.57
CA ALA A 352 -9.58 -12.92 5.60
C ALA A 352 -10.72 -12.64 6.59
N GLY A 353 -11.50 -13.67 6.93
CA GLY A 353 -12.66 -13.52 7.82
C GLY A 353 -13.92 -12.98 7.13
N THR A 354 -13.94 -12.91 5.80
CA THR A 354 -15.15 -12.58 5.03
C THR A 354 -15.52 -13.68 4.04
N GLU A 355 -16.80 -13.78 3.71
CA GLU A 355 -17.34 -14.63 2.66
C GLU A 355 -18.36 -13.87 1.80
N CYS A 356 -18.43 -14.15 0.50
CA CYS A 356 -19.49 -13.59 -0.36
C CYS A 356 -20.63 -14.58 -0.58
N THR A 357 -21.82 -14.05 -0.86
CA THR A 357 -22.95 -14.88 -1.29
C THR A 357 -22.71 -15.38 -2.71
N MET A 358 -22.56 -16.69 -2.88
CA MET A 358 -22.26 -17.30 -4.18
C MET A 358 -23.29 -16.91 -5.25
N GLY A 359 -22.79 -16.59 -6.44
CA GLY A 359 -23.60 -16.26 -7.61
C GLY A 359 -23.29 -14.89 -8.21
N GLN A 360 -24.07 -14.55 -9.24
CA GLN A 360 -23.95 -13.29 -9.96
C GLN A 360 -25.01 -12.29 -9.52
N GLY A 361 -24.61 -11.04 -9.36
CA GLY A 361 -25.50 -9.98 -8.90
C GLY A 361 -25.08 -8.61 -9.44
N ASP A 362 -26.04 -7.67 -9.41
CA ASP A 362 -25.73 -6.24 -9.53
C ASP A 362 -25.09 -5.70 -8.24
N THR A 363 -25.29 -6.41 -7.13
CA THR A 363 -24.70 -6.15 -5.83
C THR A 363 -23.69 -7.24 -5.47
N PHE A 364 -22.71 -6.89 -4.64
CA PHE A 364 -21.72 -7.82 -4.10
C PHE A 364 -21.91 -7.95 -2.60
N ASP A 365 -22.62 -9.00 -2.17
CA ASP A 365 -22.96 -9.21 -0.77
C ASP A 365 -21.84 -9.97 -0.06
N VAL A 366 -21.12 -9.28 0.83
CA VAL A 366 -20.01 -9.81 1.65
C VAL A 366 -20.41 -9.83 3.12
N HIS A 367 -20.18 -10.96 3.77
CA HIS A 367 -20.50 -11.25 5.17
C HIS A 367 -19.25 -11.59 5.96
N ALA A 368 -19.21 -11.21 7.24
CA ALA A 368 -18.11 -11.61 8.12
C ALA A 368 -18.33 -13.03 8.64
N LEU A 369 -17.30 -13.87 8.55
CA LEU A 369 -17.30 -15.19 9.17
C LEU A 369 -17.22 -15.07 10.69
N PRO A 370 -17.97 -15.87 11.45
CA PRO A 370 -17.85 -15.88 12.90
C PRO A 370 -16.43 -16.32 13.28
N LEU A 371 -15.69 -15.43 13.95
CA LEU A 371 -14.38 -15.75 14.51
C LEU A 371 -14.54 -16.94 15.46
N ALA A 372 -14.06 -18.12 15.05
CA ALA A 372 -13.91 -19.24 15.94
C ALA A 372 -12.85 -18.87 16.99
N TYR A 373 -13.29 -18.26 18.10
CA TYR A 373 -12.47 -18.01 19.27
C TYR A 373 -12.04 -19.36 19.86
N LYS A 374 -10.94 -19.91 19.34
CA LYS A 374 -10.22 -21.02 19.98
C LYS A 374 -9.63 -20.48 21.27
N ARG A 375 -10.37 -20.61 22.38
CA ARG A 375 -9.76 -20.58 23.72
C ARG A 375 -8.70 -21.67 23.76
N ARG A 376 -7.43 -21.31 23.64
CA ARG A 376 -6.34 -22.13 24.18
C ARG A 376 -6.56 -22.18 25.69
N ARG A 377 -7.21 -23.23 26.18
CA ARG A 377 -7.06 -23.62 27.59
C ARG A 377 -5.66 -24.17 27.73
N GLN A 378 -4.74 -23.30 28.13
CA GLN A 378 -3.45 -23.68 28.66
C GLN A 378 -3.71 -24.44 29.97
N GLY A 379 -3.21 -25.67 30.05
CA GLY A 379 -3.45 -26.57 31.16
C GLY A 379 -2.91 -26.00 32.47
N TYR A 380 -3.72 -26.10 33.51
CA TYR A 380 -3.24 -26.19 34.88
C TYR A 380 -3.98 -27.35 35.55
N SER A 381 -3.24 -28.42 35.76
CA SER A 381 -3.59 -29.54 36.61
C SER A 381 -3.77 -29.04 38.03
N ASN A 382 -4.94 -29.23 38.63
CA ASN A 382 -5.03 -29.58 40.05
C ASN A 382 -6.36 -30.29 40.34
N VAL A 383 -6.17 -31.37 41.09
CA VAL A 383 -7.12 -32.36 41.58
C VAL A 383 -8.07 -31.72 42.59
N GLU A 384 -9.38 -31.99 42.51
CA GLU A 384 -10.13 -32.57 43.64
C GLU A 384 -11.50 -33.15 43.21
N THR A 385 -11.66 -34.43 43.53
CA THR A 385 -12.82 -35.30 43.36
C THR A 385 -13.84 -35.12 44.49
N ARG A 386 -15.14 -35.13 44.16
CA ARG A 386 -16.33 -35.68 44.89
C ARG A 386 -17.59 -34.90 44.45
N GLY A 387 -18.74 -35.47 44.12
CA GLY A 387 -19.24 -36.84 44.09
C GLY A 387 -20.59 -36.89 43.35
N LEU A 388 -20.97 -38.10 42.92
CA LEU A 388 -22.23 -38.46 42.26
C LEU A 388 -23.49 -38.10 43.07
N VAL A 389 -24.65 -37.92 42.41
CA VAL A 389 -25.82 -38.86 42.46
C VAL A 389 -26.83 -38.55 41.33
N LEU A 390 -27.33 -39.65 40.76
CA LEU A 390 -28.34 -39.82 39.70
C LEU A 390 -29.76 -39.39 40.11
N GLY A 391 -30.59 -39.07 39.11
CA GLY A 391 -32.04 -38.97 39.27
C GLY A 391 -32.79 -38.83 37.94
N SER A 392 -33.05 -39.95 37.29
CA SER A 392 -34.00 -40.11 36.18
C SER A 392 -35.44 -40.20 36.71
N GLY A 393 -36.42 -39.61 36.01
CA GLY A 393 -37.84 -39.93 36.28
C GLY A 393 -38.93 -39.03 35.70
N LEU A 394 -39.49 -39.48 34.58
CA LEU A 394 -40.92 -39.49 34.19
C LEU A 394 -41.77 -38.20 34.06
N LYS A 395 -42.21 -37.97 32.81
CA LYS A 395 -43.60 -37.85 32.30
C LYS A 395 -44.69 -37.26 33.23
N SER A 396 -45.41 -36.24 32.74
CA SER A 396 -46.84 -36.36 32.42
C SER A 396 -47.37 -35.18 31.60
N SER A 397 -48.20 -35.53 30.61
CA SER A 397 -49.09 -34.71 29.79
C SER A 397 -50.11 -33.92 30.61
N GLN A 398 -50.57 -32.75 30.14
CA GLN A 398 -51.85 -32.57 29.45
C GLN A 398 -52.17 -31.09 29.18
N ALA A 399 -52.88 -30.90 28.07
CA ALA A 399 -53.43 -29.66 27.53
C ALA A 399 -54.56 -29.06 28.38
N HIS A 400 -54.82 -27.76 28.21
CA HIS A 400 -56.12 -27.24 27.76
C HIS A 400 -56.01 -25.73 27.50
N GLY A 401 -56.45 -25.30 26.32
CA GLY A 401 -56.53 -23.90 25.94
C GLY A 401 -57.74 -23.18 26.54
N LEU A 402 -57.71 -21.85 26.43
CA LEU A 402 -58.89 -20.99 26.46
C LEU A 402 -58.55 -19.66 25.78
N THR A 403 -59.09 -19.50 24.58
CA THR A 403 -59.34 -18.22 23.90
C THR A 403 -60.32 -17.36 24.69
N ARG A 404 -60.09 -16.04 24.75
CA ARG A 404 -61.16 -15.07 24.50
C ARG A 404 -60.61 -13.67 24.19
N ASP A 405 -61.02 -13.18 23.03
CA ASP A 405 -61.03 -11.78 22.63
C ASP A 405 -61.75 -10.88 23.65
N HIS A 406 -61.32 -9.63 23.76
CA HIS A 406 -62.21 -8.51 23.51
C HIS A 406 -61.46 -7.20 23.16
N SER A 407 -62.12 -6.50 22.26
CA SER A 407 -61.77 -5.37 21.42
C SER A 407 -62.01 -3.99 22.06
N GLU A 408 -61.80 -2.97 21.21
CA GLU A 408 -62.22 -1.55 21.25
C GLU A 408 -61.16 -0.59 21.83
N SER A 409 -60.76 0.48 21.12
CA SER A 409 -61.38 1.22 20.01
C SER A 409 -60.38 1.63 18.92
#